data_AF-A0A564Q732-F1
#
_entry.id   AF-A0A564Q732-F1
#
_cell.length_a   1.000
_cell.length_b   1.000
_cell.length_c   1.000
_cell.angle_alpha   90.00
_cell.angle_beta   90.00
_cell.angle_gamma   90.00
#
_symmetry.space_group_name_H-M   'P 1'
#
loop_
_entity.id
_entity.type
_entity.pdbx_description
1 polymer ?
#
loop_
_entity_poly.entity_id
_entity_poly.type
_entity_poly.pdbx_seq_one_letter_code
_entity_poly.pdbx_strand_id
1 'polypeptide(L)'
;MEDGRVLDTNRRGVAEENGIFHRPFLPSVFIVGETLNNTYLKGLDEKLIGTSEGEEKKIYFNPYLLKNSEITIPKKNFETIPKKGDILYRPLAGVVTGVSEEGVNINCAYTFDIKVISIEKK
;
A
#
# COMPACT_ATOMS: atom_id res chain seq x y z
N MET A 1 -7.06 -12.74 5.26
CA MET A 1 -8.27 -11.97 4.95
C MET A 1 -7.84 -10.55 4.64
N GLU A 2 -8.32 -9.95 3.55
CA GLU A 2 -8.25 -8.50 3.36
C GLU A 2 -9.17 -7.86 4.42
N ASP A 3 -8.69 -6.89 5.20
CA ASP A 3 -9.52 -6.22 6.21
C ASP A 3 -10.42 -5.11 5.62
N GLY A 4 -10.30 -4.88 4.30
CA GLY A 4 -11.16 -3.99 3.52
C GLY A 4 -10.91 -2.50 3.73
N ARG A 5 -9.92 -2.12 4.55
CA ARG A 5 -9.68 -0.71 4.88
C ARG A 5 -8.93 0.01 3.77
N VAL A 6 -9.37 1.22 3.45
CA VAL A 6 -8.68 2.11 2.53
C VAL A 6 -7.61 2.89 3.31
N LEU A 7 -6.35 2.68 2.97
CA LEU A 7 -5.22 3.35 3.62
C LEU A 7 -4.87 4.68 2.96
N ASP A 8 -5.03 4.74 1.65
CA ASP A 8 -4.70 5.90 0.81
C ASP A 8 -5.51 5.83 -0.49
N THR A 9 -5.83 6.98 -1.08
CA THR A 9 -6.53 7.04 -2.37
C THR A 9 -6.43 8.42 -3.03
N ASN A 10 -6.34 8.41 -4.35
CA ASN A 10 -6.50 9.62 -5.16
C ASN A 10 -7.95 9.79 -5.64
N ARG A 11 -8.88 8.90 -5.27
CA ARG A 11 -10.30 9.01 -5.61
C ARG A 11 -11.02 9.78 -4.49
N ARG A 12 -11.40 11.03 -4.77
CA ARG A 12 -12.06 11.91 -3.80
C ARG A 12 -13.26 11.27 -3.10
N GLY A 13 -14.18 10.65 -3.85
CA GLY A 13 -15.37 10.00 -3.26
C GLY A 13 -15.02 8.89 -2.27
N VAL A 14 -14.01 8.06 -2.60
CA VAL A 14 -13.52 7.01 -1.70
C VAL A 14 -12.90 7.62 -0.43
N ALA A 15 -12.16 8.73 -0.57
CA ALA A 15 -11.56 9.40 0.58
C ALA A 15 -12.59 10.01 1.53
N GLU A 16 -13.66 10.61 0.99
CA GLU A 16 -14.77 11.18 1.75
C GLU A 16 -15.54 10.06 2.50
N GLU A 17 -15.88 8.97 1.82
CA GLU A 17 -16.57 7.81 2.42
C GLU A 17 -15.77 7.13 3.53
N ASN A 18 -14.44 7.12 3.42
CA ASN A 18 -13.55 6.46 4.38
C ASN A 18 -12.92 7.42 5.41
N GLY A 19 -13.28 8.71 5.38
CA GLY A 19 -12.76 9.71 6.33
C GLY A 19 -11.25 9.99 6.21
N ILE A 20 -10.63 9.66 5.07
CA ILE A 20 -9.19 9.85 4.80
C ILE A 20 -8.94 11.06 3.90
N PHE A 21 -9.65 12.16 4.16
CA PHE A 21 -9.60 13.34 3.30
C PHE A 21 -8.36 14.21 3.59
N HIS A 22 -7.31 14.02 2.81
CA HIS A 22 -6.10 14.83 2.90
C HIS A 22 -5.42 14.94 1.52
N ARG A 23 -5.08 16.17 1.10
CA ARG A 23 -4.33 16.54 -0.14
C ARG A 23 -5.18 16.61 -1.44
N PRO A 24 -4.65 17.23 -2.51
CA PRO A 24 -5.29 17.23 -3.83
C PRO A 24 -5.45 15.82 -4.41
N PHE A 25 -6.66 15.49 -4.87
CA PHE A 25 -7.07 14.20 -5.44
C PHE A 25 -6.80 14.12 -6.95
N LEU A 26 -5.56 14.34 -7.35
CA LEU A 26 -5.15 14.22 -8.75
C LEU A 26 -4.65 12.80 -9.04
N PRO A 27 -4.86 12.27 -10.27
CA PRO A 27 -4.24 11.01 -10.66
C PRO A 27 -2.73 11.04 -10.46
N SER A 28 -2.17 9.98 -9.90
CA SER A 28 -0.72 9.79 -9.84
C SER A 28 -0.18 9.50 -11.24
N VAL A 29 0.93 10.14 -11.60
CA VAL A 29 1.67 9.88 -12.84
C VAL A 29 2.95 9.12 -12.48
N PHE A 30 3.21 8.01 -13.17
CA PHE A 30 4.43 7.23 -13.01
C PHE A 30 4.92 6.72 -14.37
N ILE A 31 6.25 6.62 -14.50
CA ILE A 31 6.94 5.99 -15.61
C ILE A 31 7.19 4.54 -15.22
N VAL A 32 6.64 3.62 -15.99
CA VAL A 32 6.73 2.17 -15.75
C VAL A 32 8.19 1.73 -15.77
N GLY A 33 8.64 1.09 -14.68
CA GLY A 33 10.00 0.60 -14.49
C GLY A 33 10.95 1.63 -13.86
N GLU A 34 10.52 2.88 -13.67
CA GLU A 34 11.37 3.97 -13.19
C GLU A 34 10.89 4.55 -11.86
N THR A 35 9.64 5.02 -11.81
CA THR A 35 9.15 5.88 -10.71
C THR A 35 9.20 5.21 -9.34
N LEU A 36 8.95 3.91 -9.26
CA LEU A 36 8.83 3.21 -7.98
C LEU A 36 10.07 2.41 -7.59
N ASN A 37 11.11 2.38 -8.42
CA ASN A 37 12.26 1.49 -8.26
C ASN A 37 13.07 1.71 -6.96
N ASN A 38 13.03 2.93 -6.40
CA ASN A 38 13.71 3.29 -5.14
C ASN A 38 12.75 3.42 -3.95
N THR A 39 11.54 2.89 -4.06
CA THR A 39 10.51 2.97 -3.01
C THR A 39 10.19 1.59 -2.45
N TYR A 40 9.45 1.54 -1.34
CA TYR A 40 8.86 0.29 -0.86
C TYR A 40 7.76 -0.25 -1.79
N LEU A 41 7.46 0.40 -2.91
CA LEU A 41 6.51 -0.06 -3.93
C LEU A 41 7.22 -0.55 -5.21
N LYS A 42 8.53 -0.84 -5.13
CA LYS A 42 9.31 -1.35 -6.26
C LYS A 42 8.64 -2.57 -6.92
N GLY A 43 8.41 -2.49 -8.23
CA GLY A 43 7.77 -3.55 -9.02
C GLY A 43 6.25 -3.48 -9.05
N LEU A 44 5.61 -2.53 -8.35
CA LEU A 44 4.16 -2.28 -8.50
C LEU A 44 3.81 -1.77 -9.91
N ASP A 45 4.66 -0.92 -10.47
CA ASP A 45 4.53 -0.39 -11.83
C ASP A 45 4.68 -1.48 -12.90
N GLU A 46 5.57 -2.45 -12.71
CA GLU A 46 5.69 -3.62 -13.60
C GLU A 46 4.40 -4.46 -13.64
N LYS A 47 3.61 -4.52 -12.55
CA LYS A 47 2.31 -5.20 -12.53
C LYS A 47 1.26 -4.53 -13.42
N LEU A 48 1.51 -3.28 -13.83
CA LEU A 48 0.64 -2.54 -14.74
C LEU A 48 1.02 -2.74 -16.22
N ILE A 49 2.15 -3.37 -16.53
CA ILE A 49 2.51 -3.71 -17.90
C ILE A 49 1.39 -4.53 -18.56
N GLY A 50 1.00 -4.11 -19.77
CA GLY A 50 -0.08 -4.73 -20.54
C GLY A 50 -1.51 -4.31 -20.15
N THR A 51 -1.66 -3.42 -19.16
CA THR A 51 -2.96 -2.84 -18.78
C THR A 51 -3.28 -1.70 -19.75
N SER A 52 -4.49 -1.66 -20.28
CA SER A 52 -4.90 -0.70 -21.30
C SER A 52 -5.38 0.62 -20.68
N GLU A 53 -5.40 1.68 -21.48
CA GLU A 53 -6.04 2.94 -21.10
C GLU A 53 -7.53 2.73 -20.80
N GLY A 54 -8.01 3.31 -19.70
CA GLY A 54 -9.37 3.16 -19.18
C GLY A 54 -9.60 1.89 -18.35
N GLU A 55 -8.68 0.93 -18.37
CA GLU A 55 -8.82 -0.34 -17.65
C GLU A 55 -8.64 -0.17 -16.13
N GLU A 56 -9.45 -0.90 -15.37
CA GLU A 56 -9.36 -1.02 -13.91
C GLU A 56 -8.78 -2.38 -13.53
N LYS A 57 -7.84 -2.39 -12.60
CA LYS A 57 -7.10 -3.58 -12.20
C LYS A 57 -6.88 -3.60 -10.69
N LYS A 58 -7.23 -4.72 -10.06
CA LYS A 58 -6.91 -5.00 -8.66
C LYS A 58 -5.55 -5.72 -8.59
N ILE A 59 -4.60 -5.15 -7.86
CA ILE A 59 -3.24 -5.71 -7.72
C ILE A 59 -3.00 -6.05 -6.25
N TYR A 60 -2.75 -7.33 -5.99
CA TYR A 60 -2.18 -7.77 -4.72
C TYR A 60 -0.65 -7.64 -4.79
N PHE A 61 -0.07 -6.94 -3.83
CA PHE A 61 1.34 -6.60 -3.83
C PHE A 61 1.93 -6.71 -2.43
N ASN A 62 2.98 -7.54 -2.30
CA ASN A 62 3.81 -7.61 -1.10
C ASN A 62 5.23 -7.18 -1.49
N PRO A 63 5.71 -6.02 -1.02
CA PRO A 63 7.04 -5.54 -1.39
C PRO A 63 8.18 -6.29 -0.71
N TYR A 64 7.88 -7.11 0.28
CA TYR A 64 8.87 -7.86 1.01
C TYR A 64 8.83 -9.33 0.55
N LEU A 65 10.00 -9.91 0.25
CA LEU A 65 10.18 -11.32 -0.12
C LEU A 65 9.99 -12.26 1.09
N LEU A 66 8.90 -12.06 1.82
CA LEU A 66 8.56 -12.83 3.00
C LEU A 66 7.70 -14.02 2.59
N LYS A 67 7.89 -15.14 3.30
CA LYS A 67 7.08 -16.35 3.11
C LYS A 67 5.59 -16.09 3.39
N ASN A 68 5.30 -15.23 4.37
CA ASN A 68 3.97 -14.72 4.71
C ASN A 68 4.01 -13.19 4.67
N SER A 69 2.93 -12.53 4.27
CA SER A 69 2.84 -11.06 4.30
C SER A 69 2.81 -10.49 5.73
N GLU A 70 2.61 -11.34 6.72
CA GLU A 70 2.61 -10.96 8.13
C GLU A 70 3.97 -11.19 8.78
N ILE A 71 4.40 -10.22 9.58
CA ILE A 71 5.59 -10.30 10.44
C ILE A 71 5.25 -9.88 11.86
N THR A 72 6.03 -10.39 12.81
CA THR A 72 5.97 -9.96 14.22
C THR A 72 7.26 -9.21 14.54
N ILE A 73 7.15 -7.93 14.88
CA ILE A 73 8.28 -7.12 15.33
C ILE A 73 8.28 -7.08 16.87
N PRO A 74 9.38 -7.43 17.55
CA PRO A 74 9.47 -7.36 19.00
C PRO A 74 9.16 -5.97 19.56
N LYS A 75 8.43 -5.91 20.68
CA LYS A 75 8.01 -4.64 21.33
C LYS A 75 9.16 -3.69 21.63
N LYS A 76 10.33 -4.23 21.98
CA LYS A 76 11.55 -3.46 22.27
C LYS A 76 12.04 -2.57 21.10
N ASN A 77 11.57 -2.83 19.89
CA ASN A 77 11.94 -2.08 18.68
C ASN A 77 11.03 -0.86 18.45
N PHE A 78 10.06 -0.59 19.34
CA PHE A 78 9.12 0.53 19.22
C PHE A 78 9.29 1.49 20.40
N GLU A 79 9.43 2.78 20.11
CA GLU A 79 9.39 3.83 21.13
C GLU A 79 7.99 3.97 21.74
N THR A 80 6.96 3.78 20.92
CA THR A 80 5.55 3.72 21.32
C THR A 80 4.91 2.50 20.67
N ILE A 81 4.24 1.67 21.46
CA ILE A 81 3.57 0.48 20.94
C ILE A 81 2.36 0.91 20.11
N PRO A 82 2.33 0.62 18.80
CA PRO A 82 1.21 0.96 17.95
C PRO A 82 0.00 0.08 18.27
N LYS A 83 -1.18 0.58 17.90
CA LYS A 83 -2.46 -0.11 18.09
C LYS A 83 -2.83 -0.87 16.83
N LYS A 84 -3.69 -1.88 16.99
CA LYS A 84 -4.32 -2.54 15.86
C LYS A 84 -4.98 -1.50 14.97
N GLY A 85 -4.57 -1.50 13.72
CA GLY A 85 -5.05 -0.62 12.68
C GLY A 85 -4.16 0.57 12.36
N ASP A 86 -3.13 0.84 13.15
CA ASP A 86 -2.13 1.86 12.84
C ASP A 86 -1.36 1.48 11.56
N ILE A 87 -1.00 2.51 10.78
CA ILE A 87 -0.17 2.39 9.59
C ILE A 87 1.27 2.75 9.97
N LEU A 88 2.20 1.84 9.69
CA LEU A 88 3.63 2.06 9.85
C LEU A 88 4.23 2.38 8.49
N TYR A 89 5.16 3.34 8.43
CA TYR A 89 5.87 3.72 7.20
C TYR A 89 7.37 3.42 7.25
N ARG A 90 7.96 3.25 8.45
CA ARG A 90 9.39 2.95 8.67
C ARG A 90 9.60 2.11 9.94
N PRO A 91 10.59 1.21 9.97
CA PRO A 91 11.45 0.80 8.86
C PRO A 91 10.73 -0.08 7.82
N LEU A 92 9.51 -0.53 8.14
CA LEU A 92 8.68 -1.34 7.28
C LEU A 92 7.32 -0.65 7.10
N ALA A 93 6.84 -0.63 5.86
CA ALA A 93 5.52 -0.12 5.54
C ALA A 93 4.50 -1.25 5.70
N GLY A 94 3.50 -1.08 6.57
CA GLY A 94 2.43 -2.06 6.74
C GLY A 94 1.36 -1.62 7.74
N VAL A 95 0.36 -2.47 7.91
CA VAL A 95 -0.77 -2.24 8.84
C VAL A 95 -0.64 -3.16 10.04
N VAL A 96 -0.75 -2.60 11.25
CA VAL A 96 -0.76 -3.40 12.47
C VAL A 96 -2.04 -4.21 12.55
N THR A 97 -1.93 -5.54 12.54
CA THR A 97 -3.06 -6.47 12.63
C THR A 97 -3.37 -6.88 14.07
N GLY A 98 -2.41 -6.74 14.98
CA GLY A 98 -2.58 -7.01 16.39
C GLY A 98 -1.30 -6.78 17.21
N VAL A 99 -1.44 -6.84 18.53
CA VAL A 99 -0.33 -6.80 19.49
C VAL A 99 -0.47 -8.01 20.39
N SER A 100 0.57 -8.85 20.44
CA SER A 100 0.64 -10.06 21.27
C SER A 100 1.70 -9.88 22.37
N GLU A 101 1.97 -10.93 23.16
CA GLU A 101 3.11 -10.93 24.09
C GLU A 101 4.45 -10.88 23.34
N GLU A 102 4.54 -11.62 22.22
CA GLU A 102 5.74 -11.76 21.40
C GLU A 102 6.12 -10.46 20.64
N GLY A 103 5.13 -9.65 20.24
CA GLY A 103 5.41 -8.45 19.47
C GLY A 103 4.19 -7.76 18.88
N VAL A 104 4.47 -6.87 17.93
CA VAL A 104 3.49 -6.18 17.08
C VAL A 104 3.39 -6.94 15.76
N ASN A 105 2.20 -7.45 15.44
CA ASN A 105 1.93 -8.15 14.19
C ASN A 105 1.57 -7.14 13.10
N ILE A 106 2.25 -7.23 11.96
CA ILE A 106 2.13 -6.27 10.86
C ILE A 106 1.89 -7.04 9.57
N ASN A 107 0.81 -6.71 8.87
CA ASN A 107 0.59 -7.15 7.49
C ASN A 107 1.21 -6.13 6.54
N CYS A 108 2.12 -6.61 5.70
CA CYS A 108 2.92 -5.82 4.77
C CYS A 108 2.40 -5.92 3.33
N ALA A 109 1.35 -6.73 3.09
CA ALA A 109 0.72 -6.81 1.79
C ALA A 109 -0.36 -5.76 1.63
N TYR A 110 -0.46 -5.24 0.40
CA TYR A 110 -1.39 -4.23 -0.02
C TYR A 110 -2.23 -4.74 -1.17
N THR A 111 -3.47 -4.29 -1.21
CA THR A 111 -4.34 -4.45 -2.38
C THR A 111 -4.57 -3.07 -2.98
N PHE A 112 -4.10 -2.86 -4.19
CA PHE A 112 -4.29 -1.63 -4.94
C PHE A 112 -5.43 -1.79 -5.94
N ASP A 113 -6.39 -0.86 -5.92
CA ASP A 113 -7.38 -0.70 -6.98
C ASP A 113 -6.92 0.45 -7.88
N ILE A 114 -6.39 0.11 -9.06
CA ILE A 114 -5.76 1.06 -9.99
C ILE A 114 -6.59 1.17 -11.25
N LYS A 115 -6.87 2.40 -11.68
CA LYS A 115 -7.40 2.72 -13.00
C LYS A 115 -6.34 3.42 -13.82
N VAL A 116 -6.04 2.93 -15.01
CA VAL A 116 -5.16 3.62 -15.95
C VAL A 116 -5.98 4.70 -16.66
N ILE A 117 -5.69 5.97 -16.39
CA ILE A 117 -6.45 7.08 -16.98
C ILE A 117 -5.99 7.37 -18.40
N SER A 118 -4.69 7.41 -18.63
CA SER A 118 -4.08 7.65 -19.93
C SER A 118 -2.71 6.98 -20.02
N ILE A 119 -2.29 6.62 -21.23
CA ILE A 119 -0.92 6.15 -21.50
C ILE A 119 -0.26 7.08 -22.53
N GLU A 120 0.70 7.87 -22.08
CA GLU A 120 1.51 8.70 -22.96
C GLU A 120 2.69 7.88 -23.50
N LYS A 121 2.79 7.78 -24.83
CA LYS A 121 3.95 7.17 -25.50
C LYS A 121 4.99 8.28 -25.74
N LYS A 122 6.24 7.98 -25.39
CA LYS A 122 7.40 8.79 -25.81
C LYS A 122 7.64 8.63 -27.30
#